data_AF-A0ABD5SCP3-F1
#
_entry.id   AF-A0ABD5SCP3-F1
#
_cell.length_a   1.000
_cell.length_b   1.000
_cell.length_c   1.000
_cell.angle_alpha   90.00
_cell.angle_beta   90.00
_cell.angle_gamma   90.00
#
_symmetry.space_group_name_H-M   'P 1'
#
loop_
_entity.id
_entity.type
_entity.pdbx_description
1 polymer ?
#
loop_
_entity_poly.entity_id
_entity_poly.type
_entity_poly.pdbx_seq_one_letter_code
_entity_poly.pdbx_strand_id
1 'polypeptide(L)' 'MEYVYAALILNETGEEINEDNITGVLEAAGVDVEESRVKALVAALEDVDIEEAIETAAAAPAAG' A
#
# COMPACT_ATOMS: atom_id res chain seq x y z
N MET A 1 6.29 6.31 4.55
CA MET A 1 5.84 6.24 3.13
C MET A 1 6.09 4.86 2.53
N GLU A 2 7.16 4.17 2.91
CA GLU A 2 7.54 2.80 2.57
C GLU A 2 6.39 1.80 2.56
N TYR A 3 5.54 1.77 3.59
CA TYR A 3 4.37 0.88 3.65
C TYR A 3 3.35 1.13 2.52
N VAL A 4 3.11 2.40 2.20
CA VAL A 4 2.19 2.77 1.10
C VAL A 4 2.79 2.36 -0.24
N TYR A 5 4.10 2.54 -0.44
CA TYR A 5 4.76 2.08 -1.66
C TYR A 5 4.76 0.57 -1.79
N ALA A 6 4.95 -0.18 -0.69
CA ALA A 6 4.82 -1.64 -0.70
C ALA A 6 3.41 -2.07 -1.13
N ALA A 7 2.36 -1.46 -0.56
CA ALA A 7 0.98 -1.74 -0.96
C ALA A 7 0.70 -1.39 -2.44
N LEU A 8 1.21 -0.26 -2.93
CA LEU A 8 1.07 0.13 -4.34
C LEU A 8 1.80 -0.83 -5.29
N ILE A 9 2.98 -1.31 -4.91
CA ILE A 9 3.71 -2.32 -5.70
C ILE A 9 2.88 -3.61 -5.79
N LEU A 10 2.38 -4.11 -4.65
CA LEU A 10 1.55 -5.31 -4.61
C LEU A 10 0.31 -5.15 -5.49
N ASN A 11 -0.39 -4.01 -5.38
CA ASN A 11 -1.55 -3.67 -6.21
C ASN A 11 -1.22 -3.70 -7.71
N GLU A 12 -0.15 -3.02 -8.13
CA GLU A 12 0.28 -2.96 -9.54
C GLU A 12 0.67 -4.35 -10.08
N THR A 13 1.21 -5.22 -9.21
CA THR A 13 1.57 -6.59 -9.58
C THR A 13 0.43 -7.60 -9.49
N GLY A 14 -0.76 -7.19 -9.03
CA GLY A 14 -1.92 -8.07 -8.82
C GLY A 14 -1.77 -9.03 -7.63
N GLU A 15 -0.83 -8.77 -6.74
CA GLU A 15 -0.62 -9.55 -5.52
C GLU A 15 -1.56 -9.06 -4.41
N GLU A 16 -1.98 -9.98 -3.54
CA GLU A 16 -2.88 -9.64 -2.43
C GLU A 16 -2.21 -8.70 -1.42
N ILE A 17 -2.94 -7.69 -0.96
CA ILE A 17 -2.46 -6.75 0.06
C ILE A 17 -2.83 -7.31 1.44
N ASN A 18 -1.92 -8.11 1.99
CA ASN A 18 -2.04 -8.69 3.33
C ASN A 18 -0.75 -8.45 4.15
N GLU A 19 -0.76 -8.82 5.43
CA GLU A 19 0.35 -8.58 6.35
C GLU A 19 1.65 -9.25 5.88
N ASP A 20 1.55 -10.48 5.37
CA ASP A 20 2.70 -11.27 4.94
C ASP A 20 3.38 -10.66 3.70
N ASN A 21 2.59 -10.30 2.70
CA ASN A 21 3.10 -9.75 1.44
C ASN A 21 3.71 -8.35 1.65
N ILE A 22 3.08 -7.48 2.45
CA ILE A 22 3.66 -6.16 2.78
C ILE A 22 4.98 -6.33 3.53
N THR A 23 5.00 -7.20 4.54
CA THR A 23 6.21 -7.46 5.34
C THR A 23 7.34 -7.99 4.45
N GLY A 24 7.05 -8.95 3.57
CA GLY A 24 8.04 -9.52 2.65
C GLY A 24 8.67 -8.48 1.71
N VAL A 25 7.88 -7.56 1.17
CA VAL A 25 8.40 -6.47 0.32
C VAL A 25 9.30 -5.52 1.12
N LEU A 26 8.88 -5.14 2.32
CA LEU A 26 9.65 -4.22 3.18
C LEU A 26 10.97 -4.85 3.67
N GLU A 27 10.94 -6.11 4.09
CA GLU A 27 12.13 -6.86 4.50
C GLU A 27 13.12 -7.04 3.34
N ALA A 28 12.62 -7.35 2.14
CA ALA A 28 13.45 -7.44 0.94
C ALA A 28 14.12 -6.10 0.58
N ALA A 29 13.49 -4.97 0.94
CA ALA A 29 14.04 -3.64 0.82
C ALA A 29 14.97 -3.23 1.99
N GLY A 30 15.18 -4.11 2.98
CA GLY A 30 16.01 -3.87 4.15
C GLY A 30 15.41 -2.90 5.17
N VAL A 31 14.08 -2.76 5.18
CA VAL A 31 13.34 -1.91 6.13
C VAL A 31 13.10 -2.69 7.43
N ASP A 32 13.33 -2.05 8.58
CA ASP A 32 12.85 -2.56 9.87
C ASP A 32 11.32 -2.43 9.95
N VAL A 33 10.63 -3.55 9.89
CA VAL A 33 9.17 -3.60 9.82
C VAL A 33 8.54 -3.47 11.21
N GLU A 34 7.59 -2.53 11.33
CA GLU A 34 6.72 -2.39 12.51
C GLU A 34 5.38 -3.07 12.22
N GLU A 35 5.15 -4.24 12.83
CA GLU A 35 3.94 -5.06 12.62
C GLU A 35 2.63 -4.28 12.86
N SER A 36 2.60 -3.39 13.86
CA SER A 36 1.43 -2.56 14.15
C SER A 36 1.08 -1.59 13.01
N ARG A 37 2.09 -1.12 12.25
CA ARG A 37 1.90 -0.23 11.10
C ARG A 37 1.44 -1.01 9.87
N VAL A 38 1.92 -2.24 9.69
CA VAL A 38 1.40 -3.15 8.64
C VAL A 38 -0.09 -3.41 8.87
N LYS A 39 -0.47 -3.82 10.08
CA LYS A 39 -1.86 -4.08 10.45
C LYS A 39 -2.76 -2.87 10.25
N ALA A 40 -2.30 -1.70 10.69
CA ALA A 40 -3.05 -0.47 10.52
C ALA A 40 -3.25 -0.12 9.03
N LEU A 41 -2.24 -0.38 8.19
CA LEU A 41 -2.36 -0.17 6.75
C LEU A 41 -3.35 -1.15 6.11
N VAL A 42 -3.23 -2.46 6.39
CA VAL A 42 -4.14 -3.48 5.85
C VAL A 42 -5.57 -3.16 6.25
N ALA A 43 -5.83 -2.88 7.52
CA ALA A 43 -7.17 -2.51 8.00
C ALA A 43 -7.71 -1.21 7.37
N ALA A 44 -6.83 -0.24 7.08
CA ALA A 44 -7.23 0.98 6.39
C ALA A 44 -7.59 0.76 4.91
N LEU A 45 -7.16 -0.36 4.32
CA LEU A 45 -7.36 -0.70 2.91
C LEU A 45 -8.45 -1.76 2.69
N GLU A 46 -8.97 -2.42 3.73
CA GLU A 46 -9.97 -3.50 3.63
C GLU A 46 -11.21 -3.11 2.80
N ASP A 47 -11.69 -1.87 2.94
CA ASP A 47 -12.88 -1.35 2.25
C ASP A 47 -12.53 -0.34 1.14
N VAL A 48 -11.27 -0.30 0.69
CA VAL A 48 -10.80 0.67 -0.31
C VAL A 48 -10.61 0.01 -1.67
N ASP A 49 -11.29 0.53 -2.68
CA ASP A 49 -10.94 0.26 -4.08
C ASP A 49 -9.73 1.12 -4.46
N ILE A 50 -8.56 0.49 -4.53
CA ILE A 50 -7.28 1.18 -4.75
C ILE A 50 -7.18 1.69 -6.19
N GLU A 51 -7.75 0.99 -7.18
CA GLU A 51 -7.75 1.43 -8.58
C GLU A 51 -8.57 2.71 -8.71
N GLU A 52 -9.79 2.73 -8.17
CA GLU A 52 -10.65 3.93 -8.17
C GLU A 52 -9.99 5.09 -7.41
N ALA A 53 -9.35 4.81 -6.28
CA ALA A 53 -8.64 5.83 -5.50
C ALA A 53 -7.47 6.45 -6.28
N ILE A 54 -6.70 5.64 -7.02
CA ILE A 54 -5.60 6.11 -7.87
C ILE A 54 -6.13 6.94 -9.03
N GLU A 55 -7.18 6.48 -9.73
CA GLU A 55 -7.80 7.21 -10.83
C GLU A 55 -8.35 8.57 -10.36
N THR A 56 -9.04 8.57 -9.22
CA THR A 56 -9.56 9.80 -8.59
C THR A 56 -8.43 10.75 -8.23
N ALA A 57 -7.33 10.25 -7.66
CA ALA A 57 -6.17 11.05 -7.32
C ALA A 57 -5.48 11.63 -8.57
N ALA A 58 -5.41 10.88 -9.67
CA ALA A 58 -4.85 11.34 -10.94
C ALA A 58 -5.71 12.39 -11.65
N ALA A 59 -7.04 12.30 -11.49
CA ALA A 59 -8.00 13.25 -12.04
C ALA A 59 -8.14 14.53 -11.19
N ALA A 60 -7.66 14.52 -9.95
CA ALA A 60 -7.71 15.69 -9.08
C ALA A 60 -6.93 16.86 -9.70
N PRO A 61 -7.48 18.10 -9.69
CA PRO A 61 -6.75 19.25 -10.17
C PRO A 61 -5.43 19.36 -9.41
N ALA A 62 -4.31 19.44 -10.14
CA ALA A 62 -3.04 19.76 -9.50
C ALA A 62 -3.22 21.09 -8.76
N ALA A 63 -3.09 21.06 -7.44
CA ALA A 63 -3.11 22.27 -6.63
C ALA A 63 -1.86 23.09 -7.00
N GLY A 64 -2.03 24.01 -7.96
CA GLY A 64 -1.06 25.00 -8.39
C GLY A 64 -1.30 26.35 -7.75
#